data_AF-A0A2T3JUV4-F1
#
_entry.id   AF-A0A2T3JUV4-F1
#
_cell.length_a   1.000
_cell.length_b   1.000
_cell.length_c   1.000
_cell.angle_alpha   90.00
_cell.angle_beta   90.00
_cell.angle_gamma   90.00
#
_symmetry.space_group_name_H-M   'P 1'
#
loop_
_entity.id
_entity.type
_entity.pdbx_description
1 polymer ?
#
loop_
_entity_poly.entity_id
_entity_poly.type
_entity_poly.pdbx_seq_one_letter_code
_entity_poly.pdbx_strand_id
1 'polypeptide(L)'
;MKTTILVAIMYFSVLSGCSSSRHQQLVELGFERAYLDGYQDGCYSRSMAGKTYQDGFRRDPERSVVVKKYRSGWEDGFEHCYADDRDSYL
;
A
#
# COMPACT_ATOMS: atom_id res chain seq x y z
N MET A 1 17.03 4.21 39.97
CA MET A 1 17.68 4.72 38.74
C MET A 1 18.02 3.63 37.73
N LYS A 2 18.80 2.58 38.08
CA LYS A 2 19.06 1.46 37.15
C LYS A 2 17.80 0.66 36.77
N THR A 3 16.95 0.34 37.74
CA THR A 3 15.69 -0.40 37.53
C THR A 3 14.69 0.39 36.68
N THR A 4 14.58 1.70 36.89
CA THR A 4 13.76 2.60 36.08
C THR A 4 14.24 2.69 34.62
N ILE A 5 15.56 2.64 34.37
CA ILE A 5 16.12 2.62 33.02
C ILE A 5 15.79 1.29 32.31
N LEU A 6 15.90 0.15 33.01
CA LEU A 6 15.57 -1.16 32.45
C LEU A 6 14.09 -1.28 32.08
N VAL A 7 13.18 -0.76 32.92
CA VAL A 7 11.74 -0.74 32.64
C VAL A 7 11.44 0.16 31.44
N ALA A 8 12.11 1.31 31.31
CA ALA A 8 11.93 2.21 30.18
C ALA A 8 12.40 1.60 28.85
N ILE A 9 13.54 0.90 28.84
CA ILE A 9 14.06 0.20 27.65
C ILE A 9 13.12 -0.92 27.22
N MET A 10 12.62 -1.70 28.18
CA MET A 10 11.64 -2.76 27.93
C MET A 10 10.33 -2.20 27.35
N TYR A 11 9.85 -1.07 27.86
CA TYR A 11 8.62 -0.43 27.36
C TYR A 11 8.78 0.09 25.92
N PHE A 12 9.94 0.68 25.59
CA PHE A 12 10.23 1.16 24.23
C PHE A 12 10.36 0.05 23.19
N SER A 13 10.80 -1.16 23.60
CA SER A 13 10.94 -2.29 22.66
C SER A 13 9.59 -2.89 22.24
N VAL A 14 8.52 -2.68 23.02
CA VAL A 14 7.17 -3.16 22.68
C VAL A 14 6.48 -2.24 21.65
N LEU A 15 6.94 -0.99 21.51
CA LEU A 15 6.36 -0.01 20.58
C LEU A 15 6.91 -0.10 19.15
N SER A 16 8.02 -0.82 18.93
CA SER A 16 8.56 -1.08 17.59
C SER A 16 7.87 -2.27 16.93
N GLY A 17 6.58 -2.14 16.62
CA GLY A 17 5.89 -3.08 15.75
C GLY A 17 6.31 -2.84 14.30
N CYS A 18 6.88 -3.84 13.63
CA CYS A 18 7.08 -3.79 12.19
C CYS A 18 5.70 -3.85 11.50
N SER A 19 5.25 -2.73 10.91
CA SER A 19 4.11 -2.75 10.00
C SER A 19 4.61 -3.18 8.62
N SER A 20 4.33 -4.41 8.21
CA SER A 20 4.59 -4.85 6.84
C SER A 20 3.61 -4.18 5.88
N SER A 21 4.09 -3.72 4.73
CA SER A 21 3.19 -3.18 3.72
C SER A 21 2.19 -4.24 3.28
N ARG A 22 0.97 -3.82 2.91
CA ARG A 22 -0.03 -4.77 2.39
C ARG A 22 0.48 -5.54 1.17
N HIS A 23 1.29 -4.89 0.33
CA HIS A 23 1.95 -5.53 -0.80
C HIS A 23 2.88 -6.67 -0.35
N GLN A 24 3.73 -6.46 0.67
CA GLN A 24 4.60 -7.52 1.20
C GLN A 24 3.81 -8.70 1.75
N GLN A 25 2.71 -8.45 2.46
CA GLN A 25 1.84 -9.54 2.95
C GLN A 25 1.28 -10.37 1.79
N LEU A 26 0.90 -9.73 0.67
CA LEU A 26 0.42 -10.42 -0.52
C LEU A 26 1.54 -11.24 -1.19
N VAL A 27 2.78 -10.74 -1.20
CA VAL A 27 3.96 -11.50 -1.66
C VAL A 27 4.15 -12.75 -0.80
N GLU A 28 4.11 -12.62 0.52
CA GLU A 28 4.27 -13.73 1.48
C GLU A 28 3.16 -14.79 1.35
N LEU A 29 1.94 -14.35 1.05
CA LEU A 29 0.80 -15.24 0.77
C LEU A 29 0.88 -15.92 -0.62
N GLY A 30 1.89 -15.62 -1.42
CA GLY A 30 2.12 -16.27 -2.72
C GLY A 30 1.21 -15.77 -3.84
N PHE A 31 0.74 -14.52 -3.77
CA PHE A 31 -0.02 -13.94 -4.87
C PHE A 31 0.82 -13.85 -6.14
N GLU A 32 0.17 -14.06 -7.28
CA GLU A 32 0.83 -14.07 -8.58
C GLU A 32 1.42 -12.69 -8.92
N ARG A 33 2.58 -12.67 -9.60
CA ARG A 33 3.26 -11.43 -10.04
C ARG A 33 2.32 -10.45 -10.75
N ALA A 34 1.46 -10.93 -11.65
CA ALA A 34 0.52 -10.06 -12.35
C ALA A 34 -0.46 -9.35 -11.41
N TYR A 35 -0.93 -10.02 -10.36
CA TYR A 35 -1.79 -9.41 -9.35
C TYR A 35 -1.02 -8.37 -8.53
N LEU A 36 0.21 -8.69 -8.13
CA LEU A 36 1.07 -7.78 -7.35
C LEU A 36 1.41 -6.50 -8.12
N ASP A 37 1.71 -6.61 -9.42
CA ASP A 37 1.93 -5.47 -10.31
C ASP A 37 0.69 -4.58 -10.36
N GLY A 38 -0.48 -5.18 -10.58
CA GLY A 38 -1.76 -4.47 -10.58
C GLY A 38 -2.00 -3.76 -9.26
N TYR A 39 -1.80 -4.45 -8.14
CA TYR A 39 -1.98 -3.91 -6.80
C TYR A 39 -1.11 -2.67 -6.55
N GLN A 40 0.16 -2.71 -6.97
CA GLN A 40 1.07 -1.57 -6.83
C GLN A 40 0.60 -0.37 -7.66
N ASP A 41 0.18 -0.62 -8.90
CA ASP A 41 -0.33 0.38 -9.85
C ASP A 41 -1.65 1.03 -9.38
N GLY A 42 -2.57 0.22 -8.85
CA GLY A 42 -3.83 0.69 -8.26
C GLY A 42 -3.60 1.57 -7.04
N CYS A 43 -2.71 1.14 -6.14
CA CYS A 43 -2.34 1.90 -4.95
C CYS A 43 -1.71 3.27 -5.30
N TYR A 44 -0.85 3.32 -6.32
CA TYR A 44 -0.32 4.57 -6.84
C TYR A 44 -1.42 5.46 -7.41
N SER A 45 -2.33 4.88 -8.19
CA SER A 45 -3.44 5.64 -8.78
C SER A 45 -4.33 6.27 -7.71
N ARG A 46 -4.58 5.56 -6.60
CA ARG A 46 -5.35 6.09 -5.47
C ARG A 46 -4.72 7.31 -4.80
N SER A 47 -3.39 7.32 -4.64
CA SER A 47 -2.68 8.47 -4.04
C SER A 47 -2.62 9.70 -4.95
N MET A 48 -2.80 9.51 -6.27
CA MET A 48 -2.89 10.59 -7.25
C MET A 48 -4.33 11.10 -7.46
N ALA A 49 -5.35 10.33 -7.08
CA ALA A 49 -6.75 10.67 -7.27
C ALA A 49 -7.19 11.96 -6.56
N GLY A 50 -6.56 12.32 -5.44
CA GLY A 50 -6.79 13.61 -4.76
C GLY A 50 -6.05 14.79 -5.41
N LYS A 51 -5.06 14.53 -6.26
CA LYS A 51 -4.15 15.54 -6.85
C LYS A 51 -4.47 15.86 -8.30
N THR A 52 -5.19 14.98 -8.99
CA THR A 52 -5.43 15.04 -10.43
C THR A 52 -6.80 14.47 -10.76
N TYR A 53 -7.52 15.06 -11.72
CA TYR A 53 -8.88 14.62 -12.04
C TYR A 53 -8.90 13.38 -12.96
N GLN A 54 -7.85 13.15 -13.77
CA GLN A 54 -7.66 11.96 -14.63
C GLN A 54 -6.19 11.65 -14.98
N ASP A 55 -5.28 12.63 -14.93
CA ASP A 55 -3.90 12.45 -15.35
C ASP A 55 -3.04 11.77 -14.28
N GLY A 56 -2.40 10.65 -14.62
CA GLY A 56 -1.42 9.99 -13.74
C GLY A 56 -1.88 8.68 -13.10
N PHE A 57 -3.07 8.17 -13.43
CA PHE A 57 -3.44 6.81 -13.04
C PHE A 57 -2.56 5.82 -13.79
N ARG A 58 -1.86 4.96 -13.05
CA ARG A 58 -1.10 3.86 -13.61
C ARG A 58 -2.05 2.71 -13.81
N ARG A 59 -2.68 2.63 -14.97
CA ARG A 59 -3.48 1.47 -15.36
C ARG A 59 -3.17 1.14 -16.81
N ASP A 60 -2.46 0.05 -17.04
CA ASP A 60 -2.19 -0.47 -18.38
C ASP A 60 -3.50 -0.99 -18.99
N PRO A 61 -4.08 -0.33 -20.02
CA PRO A 61 -5.38 -0.71 -20.56
C PRO A 61 -5.35 -2.06 -21.27
N GLU A 62 -4.30 -2.31 -22.06
CA GLU A 62 -4.15 -3.55 -22.83
C GLU A 62 -4.00 -4.74 -21.88
N ARG A 63 -3.12 -4.61 -20.89
CA ARG A 63 -2.91 -5.62 -19.85
C ARG A 63 -4.14 -5.82 -18.98
N SER A 64 -4.89 -4.75 -18.67
CA SER A 64 -6.15 -4.84 -17.91
C SER A 64 -7.23 -5.65 -18.63
N VAL A 65 -7.24 -5.64 -19.97
CA VAL A 65 -8.20 -6.43 -20.75
C VAL A 65 -7.82 -7.91 -20.72
N VAL A 66 -6.56 -8.23 -20.99
CA VAL A 66 -6.11 -9.61 -21.25
C VAL A 66 -5.64 -10.36 -19.99
N VAL A 67 -5.12 -9.67 -18.98
CA VAL A 67 -4.56 -10.28 -17.76
C VAL A 67 -5.50 -10.03 -16.59
N LYS A 68 -6.44 -10.96 -16.37
CA LYS A 68 -7.47 -10.85 -15.31
C LYS A 68 -6.87 -10.57 -13.92
N LYS A 69 -5.73 -11.19 -13.59
CA LYS A 69 -5.06 -11.01 -12.30
C LYS A 69 -4.52 -9.60 -12.11
N TYR A 70 -3.95 -8.99 -13.15
CA TYR A 70 -3.54 -7.58 -13.12
C TYR A 70 -4.73 -6.66 -12.88
N ARG A 71 -5.83 -6.88 -13.61
CA ARG A 71 -7.07 -6.10 -13.43
C ARG A 71 -7.61 -6.17 -12.00
N SER A 72 -7.76 -7.38 -11.45
CA SER A 72 -8.22 -7.55 -10.06
C SER A 72 -7.26 -6.95 -9.05
N GLY A 73 -5.94 -7.14 -9.24
CA GLY A 73 -4.94 -6.52 -8.38
C GLY A 73 -5.04 -5.00 -8.40
N TRP A 74 -5.24 -4.39 -9.58
CA TRP A 74 -5.42 -2.95 -9.71
C TRP A 74 -6.63 -2.42 -8.95
N GLU A 75 -7.78 -3.08 -9.10
CA GLU A 75 -9.02 -2.72 -8.39
C GLU A 75 -8.81 -2.82 -6.87
N ASP A 76 -8.26 -3.94 -6.40
CA ASP A 76 -7.97 -4.15 -4.99
C ASP A 76 -6.95 -3.14 -4.46
N GLY A 77 -5.89 -2.83 -5.20
CA GLY A 77 -4.88 -1.85 -4.80
C GLY A 77 -5.44 -0.43 -4.70
N PHE A 78 -6.35 -0.05 -5.61
CA PHE A 78 -7.00 1.26 -5.60
C PHE A 78 -7.92 1.42 -4.39
N GLU A 79 -8.69 0.39 -4.04
CA GLU A 79 -9.64 0.42 -2.92
C GLU A 79 -8.95 0.27 -1.56
N HIS A 80 -7.96 -0.61 -1.44
CA HIS A 80 -7.30 -0.91 -0.17
C HIS A 80 -6.32 0.17 0.28
N CYS A 81 -5.76 0.95 -0.64
CA CYS A 81 -4.81 2.00 -0.28
C CYS A 81 -5.52 3.26 0.18
N TYR A 82 -5.01 3.85 1.26
CA TYR A 82 -5.46 5.16 1.72
C TYR A 82 -4.70 6.26 0.96
N ALA A 83 -5.41 7.31 0.53
CA ALA A 83 -4.79 8.55 0.10
C ALA A 83 -4.71 9.48 1.31
N ASP A 84 -3.50 9.80 1.79
CA ASP A 84 -3.33 10.83 2.82
C ASP A 84 -3.52 12.21 2.18
N ASP A 85 -4.77 12.67 2.16
CA ASP A 85 -5.21 13.96 1.60
C ASP A 85 -4.94 15.15 2.55
N ARG A 86 -3.99 15.03 3.49
CA ARG A 86 -3.69 16.10 4.45
C ARG A 86 -3.22 17.40 3.81
N ASP A 87 -2.62 17.33 2.62
CA ASP A 87 -2.13 18.49 1.88
C ASP A 87 -3.20 19.13 0.98
N SER A 88 -4.34 18.48 0.74
CA SER A 88 -5.43 19.04 -0.09
C SER A 88 -6.35 20.02 0.64
N TYR A 89 -6.14 20.23 1.95
CA TYR A 89 -6.89 21.16 2.80
C TYR A 89 -6.07 22.39 3.25
N LEU A 90 -4.82 22.53 2.80
CA LEU A 90 -3.95 23.69 3.04
C LEU A 90 -3.72 24.47 1.75
#